data_AF-A0A355C4D6-F1
#
_entry.id   AF-A0A355C4D6-F1
#
_cell.length_a   1.000
_cell.length_b   1.000
_cell.length_c   1.000
_cell.angle_alpha   90.00
_cell.angle_beta   90.00
_cell.angle_gamma   90.00
#
_symmetry.space_group_name_H-M   'P 1'
#
loop_
_entity.id
_entity.type
_entity.pdbx_description
1 polymer ?
#
loop_
_entity_poly.entity_id
_entity_poly.type
_entity_poly.pdbx_seq_one_letter_code
_entity_poly.pdbx_strand_id
1 'polypeptide(L)'
;GGIVNISSLFGFIGYPGQAHYCASKFAVRGFSETIAAELAEKGVRVTSVHPGGVDTAIARSAVIDALPADVKDAKEIDARFKKAAITSPERAAEIILAGAAKGNRRVVV
;
A
#
# COMPACT_ATOMS: atom_id res chain seq x y z
N GLY A 1 -22.17 -2.63 -4.81
CA GLY A 1 -20.86 -3.29 -5.07
C GLY A 1 -19.76 -2.51 -4.38
N GLY A 2 -18.52 -3.01 -4.39
CA GLY A 2 -17.38 -2.32 -3.77
C GLY A 2 -16.11 -2.43 -4.60
N ILE A 3 -15.28 -1.39 -4.56
CA ILE A 3 -13.96 -1.34 -5.19
C ILE A 3 -12.92 -1.26 -4.08
N VAL A 4 -11.86 -2.08 -4.18
CA VAL A 4 -10.72 -2.04 -3.27
C VAL A 4 -9.47 -1.78 -4.08
N ASN A 5 -8.80 -0.67 -3.81
CA ASN A 5 -7.55 -0.29 -4.47
C ASN A 5 -6.38 -0.43 -3.50
N ILE A 6 -5.31 -1.09 -3.93
CA ILE A 6 -4.11 -1.30 -3.11
C ILE A 6 -3.13 -0.13 -3.32
N SER A 7 -3.13 0.80 -2.38
CA SER A 7 -2.10 1.83 -2.24
C SER A 7 -0.89 1.25 -1.47
N SER A 8 -0.37 1.99 -0.50
CA SER A 8 0.75 1.64 0.39
C SER A 8 0.73 2.61 1.58
N LEU A 9 1.43 2.27 2.67
CA LEU A 9 1.87 3.26 3.65
C LEU A 9 2.58 4.45 2.98
N PHE A 10 3.31 4.20 1.88
CA PHE A 10 3.93 5.23 1.04
C PHE A 10 2.94 6.03 0.18
N GLY A 11 1.63 5.85 0.38
CA GLY A 11 0.58 6.79 -0.05
C GLY A 11 0.26 7.88 0.98
N PHE A 12 0.95 7.87 2.12
CA PHE A 12 0.88 8.89 3.17
C PHE A 12 2.21 9.61 3.41
N ILE A 13 3.32 8.91 3.24
CA ILE A 13 4.67 9.41 3.51
C ILE A 13 5.60 9.14 2.33
N GLY A 14 6.61 9.98 2.15
CA GLY A 14 7.69 9.73 1.20
C GLY A 14 8.76 8.81 1.81
N TYR A 15 9.45 8.07 0.95
CA TYR A 15 10.61 7.26 1.31
C TYR A 15 11.77 7.54 0.34
N PRO A 16 12.98 7.86 0.82
CA PRO A 16 14.14 8.12 -0.03
C PRO A 16 14.43 6.95 -1.00
N GLY A 17 14.73 7.27 -2.25
CA GLY A 17 14.99 6.25 -3.29
C GLY A 17 13.75 5.58 -3.88
N GLN A 18 12.55 5.99 -3.45
CA GLN A 18 11.26 5.45 -3.91
C GLN A 18 10.34 6.55 -4.44
N ALA A 19 10.88 7.60 -5.07
CA ALA A 19 10.09 8.76 -5.49
C ALA A 19 8.95 8.37 -6.44
N HIS A 20 9.25 7.56 -7.46
CA HIS A 20 8.27 7.04 -8.41
C HIS A 20 7.18 6.21 -7.72
N TYR A 21 7.57 5.31 -6.81
CA TYR A 21 6.64 4.45 -6.09
C TYR A 21 5.74 5.28 -5.16
N CYS A 22 6.32 6.17 -4.35
CA CYS A 22 5.56 7.06 -3.47
C CYS A 22 4.57 7.91 -4.29
N ALA A 23 5.03 8.59 -5.34
CA ALA A 23 4.15 9.39 -6.21
C ALA A 23 2.97 8.56 -6.75
N SER A 24 3.23 7.34 -7.23
CA SER A 24 2.18 6.45 -7.72
C SER A 24 1.17 6.07 -6.62
N LYS A 25 1.63 5.81 -5.39
CA LYS A 25 0.76 5.37 -4.29
C LYS A 25 -0.04 6.52 -3.67
N PHE A 26 0.51 7.73 -3.66
CA PHE A 26 -0.26 8.95 -3.39
C PHE A 26 -1.34 9.16 -4.46
N ALA A 27 -1.02 8.96 -5.74
CA ALA A 27 -1.99 9.07 -6.83
C ALA A 27 -3.12 8.03 -6.69
N VAL A 28 -2.81 6.77 -6.37
CA VAL A 28 -3.83 5.73 -6.13
C VAL A 28 -4.75 6.12 -4.97
N ARG A 29 -4.21 6.69 -3.89
CA ARG A 29 -5.00 7.16 -2.76
C ARG A 29 -5.94 8.30 -3.19
N GLY A 30 -5.40 9.34 -3.82
CA GLY A 30 -6.17 10.48 -4.31
C GLY A 30 -7.27 10.04 -5.27
N PHE A 31 -6.93 9.21 -6.26
CA PHE A 31 -7.88 8.61 -7.19
C PHE A 31 -9.01 7.88 -6.47
N SER A 32 -8.68 7.00 -5.51
CA SER A 32 -9.67 6.23 -4.75
C SER A 32 -10.61 7.13 -3.95
N GLU A 33 -10.09 8.20 -3.35
CA GLU A 33 -10.88 9.15 -2.58
C GLU A 33 -11.83 9.98 -3.45
N THR A 34 -11.38 10.36 -4.64
CA THR A 34 -12.19 11.07 -5.65
C THR A 34 -13.34 10.20 -6.14
N ILE A 35 -13.05 8.99 -6.65
CA ILE A 35 -14.12 8.13 -7.19
C ILE A 35 -15.07 7.61 -6.10
N ALA A 36 -14.61 7.53 -4.85
CA ALA A 36 -15.48 7.24 -3.71
C ALA A 36 -16.54 8.33 -3.51
N ALA A 37 -16.22 9.59 -3.77
CA ALA A 37 -17.18 10.69 -3.70
C ALA A 37 -18.12 10.67 -4.93
N GLU A 38 -17.57 10.51 -6.14
CA GLU A 38 -18.34 10.49 -7.39
C GLU A 38 -19.34 9.33 -7.48
N LEU A 39 -19.03 8.19 -6.86
CA LEU A 39 -19.86 6.99 -6.91
C LEU A 39 -20.75 6.81 -5.67
N ALA A 40 -20.70 7.73 -4.71
CA ALA A 40 -21.46 7.61 -3.46
C ALA A 40 -22.97 7.52 -3.70
N GLU A 41 -23.52 8.38 -4.56
CA GLU A 41 -24.96 8.39 -4.91
C GLU A 41 -25.40 7.12 -5.64
N LYS A 42 -24.45 6.41 -6.27
CA LYS A 42 -24.69 5.12 -6.93
C LYS A 42 -24.60 3.94 -5.97
N GLY A 43 -24.39 4.18 -4.68
CA GLY A 43 -24.25 3.14 -3.65
C GLY A 43 -23.01 2.26 -3.81
N VAL A 44 -21.97 2.74 -4.52
CA VAL A 44 -20.70 2.00 -4.68
C VAL A 44 -19.71 2.48 -3.62
N ARG A 45 -19.21 1.54 -2.82
CA ARG A 45 -18.16 1.82 -1.83
C ARG A 45 -16.79 1.69 -2.47
N VAL A 46 -15.87 2.59 -2.13
CA VAL A 46 -14.47 2.50 -2.57
C VAL A 46 -13.57 2.59 -1.35
N THR A 47 -12.67 1.63 -1.21
CA THR A 47 -11.72 1.51 -0.10
C THR A 47 -10.30 1.56 -0.63
N SER A 48 -9.51 2.52 -0.14
CA SER A 48 -8.06 2.54 -0.38
C SER A 48 -7.35 1.79 0.75
N VAL A 49 -6.57 0.78 0.38
CA VAL A 49 -5.82 -0.06 1.33
C VAL A 49 -4.37 0.39 1.33
N HIS A 50 -3.77 0.48 2.52
CA HIS A 50 -2.41 0.99 2.72
C HIS A 50 -1.58 -0.02 3.51
N PRO A 51 -1.02 -1.04 2.84
CA PRO A 51 -0.14 -1.98 3.50
C PRO A 51 1.19 -1.35 3.88
N GLY A 52 1.68 -1.68 5.08
CA GLY A 52 3.07 -1.52 5.47
C GLY A 52 3.90 -2.74 5.04
N GLY A 53 4.34 -3.53 6.01
CA GLY A 53 5.14 -4.74 5.80
C GLY A 53 4.28 -6.00 5.72
N VAL A 54 3.84 -6.36 4.50
CA VAL A 54 3.18 -7.66 4.25
C VAL A 54 4.20 -8.61 3.62
N ASP A 55 4.35 -9.80 4.18
CA ASP A 55 5.33 -10.80 3.75
C ASP A 55 5.00 -11.32 2.35
N THR A 56 5.62 -10.68 1.35
CA THR A 56 5.40 -10.90 -0.07
C THR A 56 6.73 -10.78 -0.81
N ALA A 57 6.70 -11.07 -2.11
CA ALA A 57 7.87 -10.90 -2.98
C ALA A 57 8.21 -9.44 -3.33
N ILE A 58 7.48 -8.44 -2.82
CA ILE A 58 7.51 -7.08 -3.36
C ILE A 58 8.90 -6.44 -3.36
N ALA A 59 9.69 -6.65 -2.30
CA ALA A 59 11.02 -6.08 -2.19
C ALA A 59 12.00 -6.67 -3.22
N ARG A 60 11.78 -7.90 -3.71
CA ARG A 60 12.62 -8.52 -4.75
C ARG A 60 12.42 -7.90 -6.14
N SER A 61 11.29 -7.22 -6.35
CA SER A 61 10.94 -6.58 -7.63
C SER A 61 10.95 -5.06 -7.53
N ALA A 62 11.37 -4.50 -6.41
CA ALA A 62 11.42 -3.06 -6.20
C ALA A 62 12.50 -2.43 -7.10
N VAL A 63 12.11 -1.41 -7.86
CA VAL A 63 13.06 -0.50 -8.52
C VAL A 63 13.41 0.58 -7.50
N ILE A 64 14.69 0.83 -7.29
CA ILE A 64 15.17 1.75 -6.25
C ILE A 64 16.10 2.76 -6.90
N ASP A 65 15.64 4.00 -6.96
CA ASP A 65 16.32 5.08 -7.71
C ASP A 65 17.64 5.46 -7.05
N ALA A 66 17.70 5.37 -5.71
CA ALA A 66 18.88 5.64 -4.91
C ALA A 66 18.85 4.78 -3.64
N LEU A 67 19.91 4.03 -3.37
CA LEU A 67 20.02 3.29 -2.12
C LEU A 67 20.20 4.29 -0.96
N PRO A 68 19.56 4.05 0.21
CA PRO A 68 19.90 4.74 1.44
C PRO A 68 21.40 4.58 1.74
N ALA A 69 22.02 5.62 2.34
CA ALA A 69 23.47 5.65 2.58
C ALA A 69 23.98 4.48 3.44
N ASP A 70 23.12 3.88 4.25
CA ASP A 70 23.41 2.76 5.15
C ASP A 70 23.08 1.39 4.55
N VAL A 71 22.73 1.31 3.27
CA VAL A 71 22.34 0.08 2.57
C VAL A 71 23.34 -0.24 1.46
N LYS A 72 23.82 -1.49 1.42
CA LYS A 72 24.83 -1.92 0.44
C LYS A 72 24.25 -2.23 -0.94
N ASP A 73 23.14 -2.97 -0.97
CA ASP A 73 22.52 -3.44 -2.21
C ASP A 73 21.02 -3.75 -2.04
N ALA A 74 20.36 -4.11 -3.14
CA ALA A 74 18.95 -4.49 -3.15
C ALA A 74 18.65 -5.77 -2.32
N LYS A 75 19.63 -6.67 -2.12
CA LYS A 75 19.43 -7.88 -1.30
C LYS A 75 19.34 -7.52 0.17
N GLU A 76 20.12 -6.55 0.63
CA GLU A 76 20.01 -6.02 1.97
C GLU A 76 18.63 -5.38 2.21
N ILE A 77 18.05 -4.73 1.20
CA ILE A 77 16.68 -4.19 1.27
C ILE A 77 15.64 -5.31 1.38
N ASP A 78 15.73 -6.36 0.56
CA ASP A 78 14.84 -7.53 0.68
C ASP A 78 14.95 -8.18 2.06
N ALA A 79 16.17 -8.33 2.59
CA ALA A 79 16.41 -8.89 3.91
C ALA A 79 15.84 -8.02 5.04
N ARG A 80 16.02 -6.69 4.96
CA ARG A 80 15.43 -5.73 5.91
C ARG A 80 13.91 -5.74 5.83
N PHE A 81 13.35 -5.75 4.62
CA PHE A 81 11.91 -5.81 4.40
C PHE A 81 11.33 -7.10 4.98
N LYS A 82 11.92 -8.27 4.72
CA LYS A 82 11.48 -9.55 5.30
C LYS A 82 11.47 -9.55 6.82
N LYS A 83 12.45 -8.91 7.46
CA LYS A 83 12.46 -8.76 8.92
C LYS A 83 11.38 -7.82 9.44
N ALA A 84 11.02 -6.79 8.67
CA ALA A 84 10.00 -5.81 9.03
C ALA A 84 8.57 -6.25 8.63
N ALA A 85 8.44 -7.17 7.68
CA ALA A 85 7.18 -7.68 7.16
C ALA A 85 6.60 -8.73 8.13
N ILE A 86 5.93 -8.25 9.17
CA ILE A 86 5.35 -9.08 10.22
C ILE A 86 3.91 -9.53 9.92
N THR A 87 3.26 -8.95 8.90
CA THR A 87 1.87 -9.28 8.54
C THR A 87 1.87 -10.32 7.42
N SER A 88 1.21 -11.47 7.64
CA SER A 88 1.04 -12.47 6.57
C SER A 88 0.03 -12.00 5.51
N PRO A 89 0.11 -12.50 4.26
CA PRO A 89 -0.89 -12.21 3.23
C PRO A 89 -2.33 -12.55 3.64
N GLU A 90 -2.54 -13.64 4.37
CA GLU A 90 -3.85 -14.08 4.86
C GLU A 90 -4.38 -13.08 5.89
N ARG A 91 -3.53 -12.68 6.84
CA ARG A 91 -3.92 -11.67 7.82
C ARG A 91 -4.20 -10.32 7.19
N ALA A 92 -3.42 -9.93 6.18
CA ALA A 92 -3.68 -8.74 5.38
C ALA A 92 -5.06 -8.82 4.70
N ALA A 93 -5.38 -9.96 4.08
CA ALA A 93 -6.68 -10.18 3.45
C ALA A 93 -7.84 -10.07 4.44
N GLU A 94 -7.72 -10.64 5.64
CA GLU A 94 -8.73 -10.52 6.70
C GLU A 94 -9.00 -9.06 7.08
N ILE A 95 -7.94 -8.27 7.29
CA ILE A 95 -8.04 -6.85 7.65
C ILE A 95 -8.71 -6.06 6.52
N ILE A 96 -8.31 -6.32 5.28
CA ILE A 96 -8.87 -5.67 4.08
C ILE A 96 -10.35 -5.97 3.95
N LEU A 97 -10.73 -7.25 4.01
CA LEU A 97 -12.12 -7.67 3.86
C LEU A 97 -12.99 -7.12 4.98
N ALA A 98 -12.53 -7.17 6.24
CA ALA A 98 -13.26 -6.63 7.37
C ALA A 98 -13.44 -5.10 7.26
N GLY A 99 -12.39 -4.37 6.87
CA GLY A 99 -12.44 -2.92 6.71
C GLY A 99 -13.34 -2.48 5.55
N ALA A 100 -13.24 -3.15 4.40
CA ALA A 100 -14.07 -2.87 3.23
C ALA A 100 -15.54 -3.21 3.48
N ALA A 101 -15.84 -4.31 4.20
CA ALA A 101 -17.20 -4.69 4.57
C ALA A 101 -17.86 -3.66 5.49
N LYS A 102 -17.09 -3.04 6.40
CA LYS A 102 -17.55 -1.93 7.26
C LYS A 102 -17.71 -0.60 6.51
N GLY A 103 -17.31 -0.53 5.25
CA GLY A 103 -17.37 0.69 4.45
C GLY A 103 -16.30 1.72 4.78
N ASN A 104 -15.19 1.28 5.39
CA ASN A 104 -14.06 2.17 5.65
C ASN A 104 -13.49 2.68 4.33
N ARG A 105 -13.36 4.01 4.19
CA ARG A 105 -12.74 4.63 3.00
C ARG A 105 -11.23 4.37 2.93
N ARG A 106 -10.59 4.18 4.09
CA ARG A 106 -9.16 3.85 4.23
C ARG A 106 -8.97 2.68 5.19
N VAL A 107 -8.12 1.73 4.80
CA VAL A 107 -7.72 0.60 5.64
C VAL A 107 -6.20 0.54 5.67
N VAL A 108 -5.61 0.57 6.85
CA VAL A 108 -4.16 0.36 7.05
C VAL A 108 -3.95 -1.10 7.45
N VAL A 109 -2.93 -1.72 6.86
CA VAL A 109 -2.59 -3.13 7.03
C VAL A 109 -1.14 -3.28 7.48
#